data_AF-A9KM32-F1
#
_entry.id   AF-A9KM32-F1
#
_cell.length_a   1.000
_cell.length_b   1.000
_cell.length_c   1.000
_cell.angle_alpha   90.00
_cell.angle_beta   90.00
_cell.angle_gamma   90.00
#
_symmetry.space_group_name_H-M   'P 1'
#
loop_
_entity.id
_entity.type
_entity.pdbx_description
1 polymer ?
#
loop_
_entity_poly.entity_id
_entity_poly.type
_entity_poly.pdbx_seq_one_letter_code
_entity_poly.pdbx_strand_id
1 'polypeptide(L)'
;MGLSFGQGICVGGGGMLLGLSNAPNEKGPKKHIGEAIKELANNIKDKKSAETKYVLPMIPYLIYKFVAHRGWRHAAKGNGIKAKDLGLQRTYRI
;
A
#
# COMPACT_ATOMS: atom_id res chain seq x y z
N MET A 1 -4.22 30.68 -24.42
CA MET A 1 -3.71 29.29 -24.36
C MET A 1 -3.66 28.87 -22.91
N GLY A 2 -4.24 27.71 -22.58
CA GLY A 2 -4.43 27.23 -21.20
C GLY A 2 -3.33 26.27 -20.73
N LEU A 3 -3.48 25.78 -19.50
CA LEU A 3 -2.61 24.75 -18.93
C LEU A 3 -2.89 23.38 -19.57
N SER A 4 -1.83 22.65 -19.93
CA SER A 4 -1.92 21.25 -20.32
C SER A 4 -1.70 20.35 -19.11
N PHE A 5 -2.31 19.16 -19.12
CA PHE A 5 -2.03 18.14 -18.13
C PHE A 5 -0.56 17.71 -18.23
N GLY A 6 0.14 17.70 -17.10
CA GLY A 6 1.52 17.23 -17.01
C GLY A 6 1.56 15.70 -16.94
N GLN A 7 1.39 15.14 -15.75
CA GLN A 7 1.33 13.70 -15.52
C GLN A 7 0.64 13.41 -14.18
N GLY A 8 0.00 12.25 -14.05
CA GLY A 8 -0.60 11.75 -12.81
C GLY A 8 0.09 10.48 -12.31
N ILE A 9 0.03 10.22 -11.01
CA ILE A 9 0.43 8.94 -10.42
C ILE A 9 -0.68 8.45 -9.48
N CYS A 10 -1.10 7.20 -9.68
CA CYS A 10 -2.04 6.48 -8.84
C CYS A 10 -1.28 5.39 -8.08
N VAL A 11 -1.18 5.53 -6.76
CA VAL A 11 -0.49 4.57 -5.88
C VAL A 11 -1.53 3.71 -5.16
N GLY A 12 -1.57 2.42 -5.46
CA GLY A 12 -2.39 1.45 -4.74
C GLY A 12 -1.64 0.79 -3.58
N GLY A 13 -2.30 -0.15 -2.90
CA GLY A 13 -1.74 -0.90 -1.75
C GLY A 13 -2.43 -0.63 -0.41
N GLY A 14 -3.29 0.40 -0.34
CA GLY A 14 -4.13 0.66 0.82
C GLY A 14 -3.36 0.70 2.14
N GLY A 15 -3.90 0.08 3.19
CA GLY A 15 -3.29 0.05 4.53
C GLY A 15 -1.89 -0.59 4.58
N MET A 16 -1.51 -1.40 3.57
CA MET A 16 -0.17 -1.98 3.50
C MET A 16 0.91 -0.91 3.35
N LEU A 17 0.61 0.21 2.70
CA LEU A 17 1.56 1.32 2.52
C LEU A 17 2.04 1.88 3.86
N LEU A 18 1.18 1.88 4.89
CA LEU A 18 1.55 2.32 6.24
C LEU A 18 2.65 1.44 6.83
N GLY A 19 2.55 0.12 6.62
CA GLY A 19 3.58 -0.85 7.02
C GLY A 19 4.88 -0.74 6.22
N LEU A 20 4.86 -0.05 5.08
CA LEU A 20 6.02 0.21 4.22
C LEU A 20 6.58 1.63 4.38
N SER A 21 6.08 2.42 5.33
CA SER A 21 6.51 3.82 5.56
C SER A 21 8.03 3.95 5.62
N ASN A 22 8.69 3.08 6.40
CA ASN A 22 10.14 3.07 6.59
C ASN A 22 10.93 2.27 5.54
N ALA A 23 10.27 1.62 4.57
CA ALA A 23 10.99 0.92 3.51
C ALA A 23 11.67 1.93 2.58
N PRO A 24 12.83 1.61 1.99
CA PRO A 24 13.49 2.47 1.00
C PRO A 24 12.63 2.59 -0.27
N ASN A 25 12.72 3.72 -0.95
CA ASN A 25 11.98 3.97 -2.20
C ASN A 25 12.72 3.42 -3.43
N GLU A 26 14.02 3.15 -3.28
CA GLU A 26 14.93 2.73 -4.35
C GLU A 26 14.97 1.21 -4.54
N LYS A 27 14.53 0.45 -3.53
CA LYS A 27 14.60 -1.02 -3.52
C LYS A 27 13.45 -1.65 -2.76
N GLY A 28 13.19 -2.93 -3.05
CA GLY A 28 12.16 -3.70 -2.37
C GLY A 28 10.73 -3.26 -2.75
N PRO A 29 9.75 -3.40 -1.82
CA PRO A 29 8.34 -3.26 -2.14
C PRO A 29 7.92 -1.91 -2.73
N LYS A 30 8.63 -0.82 -2.42
CA LYS A 30 8.29 0.54 -2.90
C LYS A 30 9.04 0.97 -4.15
N LYS A 31 9.90 0.11 -4.74
CA LYS A 31 10.76 0.48 -5.87
C LYS A 31 10.00 1.16 -7.02
N HIS A 32 8.91 0.55 -7.50
CA HIS A 32 8.14 1.10 -8.62
C HIS A 32 7.44 2.42 -8.29
N ILE A 33 7.10 2.64 -7.01
CA ILE A 33 6.53 3.91 -6.54
C ILE A 33 7.61 4.99 -6.59
N GLY A 34 8.82 4.69 -6.10
CA GLY A 34 9.96 5.59 -6.18
C GLY A 34 10.33 5.94 -7.63
N GLU A 35 10.34 4.95 -8.52
CA GLU A 35 10.59 5.14 -9.96
C GLU A 35 9.54 6.05 -10.62
N ALA A 36 8.25 5.83 -10.33
CA ALA A 36 7.19 6.69 -10.85
C ALA A 36 7.30 8.13 -10.34
N ILE A 37 7.61 8.34 -9.06
CA ILE A 37 7.84 9.68 -8.49
C ILE A 37 9.04 10.36 -9.15
N LYS A 38 10.14 9.61 -9.36
CA LYS A 38 11.34 10.13 -10.03
C LYS A 38 11.04 10.54 -11.47
N GLU A 39 10.23 9.76 -12.18
CA GLU A 39 9.80 10.09 -13.53
C GLU A 39 8.94 11.36 -13.56
N LEU A 40 7.94 11.47 -12.68
CA LEU A 40 7.12 12.67 -12.57
C LEU A 40 7.97 13.91 -12.28
N ALA A 41 8.95 13.80 -11.37
CA ALA A 41 9.86 14.89 -11.08
C ALA A 41 10.70 15.31 -12.30
N ASN A 42 11.15 14.35 -13.11
CA ASN A 42 11.88 14.64 -14.35
C ASN A 42 10.97 15.28 -15.40
N ASN A 43 9.74 14.78 -15.56
CA ASN A 43 8.77 15.35 -16.49
C ASN A 43 8.37 16.79 -16.11
N ILE A 44 8.25 17.09 -14.82
CA ILE A 44 8.03 18.46 -14.32
C ILE A 44 9.23 19.36 -14.70
N LYS A 45 10.47 18.91 -14.46
CA LYS A 45 11.68 19.68 -14.78
C LYS A 45 11.80 19.96 -16.28
N ASP A 46 11.50 18.97 -17.10
CA ASP A 46 11.59 19.04 -18.55
C ASP A 46 10.35 19.69 -19.20
N LYS A 47 9.33 20.07 -18.40
CA LYS A 47 8.04 20.60 -18.87
C LYS A 47 7.35 19.66 -19.87
N LYS A 48 7.48 18.35 -19.65
CA LYS A 48 6.91 17.30 -20.48
C LYS A 48 5.57 16.84 -19.93
N SER A 49 4.65 16.53 -20.84
CA SER A 49 3.44 15.78 -20.54
C SER A 49 3.68 14.29 -20.69
N ALA A 50 3.02 13.48 -19.86
CA ALA A 50 3.05 12.02 -19.90
C ALA A 50 1.74 11.43 -19.37
N GLU A 51 1.49 10.16 -19.67
CA GLU A 51 0.31 9.44 -19.22
C GLU A 51 0.30 9.21 -17.70
N THR A 52 -0.90 9.09 -17.14
CA THR A 52 -1.09 8.71 -15.74
C THR A 52 -0.54 7.32 -15.48
N LYS A 53 0.34 7.19 -14.48
CA LYS A 53 0.91 5.90 -14.07
C LYS A 53 0.17 5.28 -12.91
N TYR A 54 -0.05 3.97 -12.99
CA TYR A 54 -0.61 3.17 -11.91
C TYR A 54 0.48 2.27 -11.33
N VAL A 55 0.73 2.40 -10.03
CA VAL A 55 1.79 1.65 -9.35
C VAL A 55 1.27 0.99 -8.08
N LEU A 56 1.77 -0.22 -7.83
CA LEU A 56 1.46 -1.04 -6.67
C LEU A 56 2.77 -1.46 -6.00
N PRO A 57 2.78 -1.64 -4.66
CA PRO A 57 3.91 -2.23 -3.99
C PRO A 57 4.16 -3.66 -4.47
N MET A 58 5.43 -3.99 -4.69
CA MET A 58 5.82 -5.32 -5.16
C MET A 58 6.11 -6.24 -3.96
N ILE A 59 5.10 -6.98 -3.52
CA ILE A 59 5.24 -7.97 -2.45
C ILE A 59 4.83 -9.36 -2.96
N PRO A 60 5.66 -10.39 -2.80
CA PRO A 60 5.27 -11.78 -3.07
C PRO A 60 4.02 -12.18 -2.29
N TYR A 61 3.10 -12.90 -2.94
CA TYR A 61 1.82 -13.32 -2.36
C TYR A 61 1.97 -14.05 -1.00
N LEU A 62 2.99 -14.91 -0.88
CA LEU A 62 3.26 -15.65 0.37
C LEU A 62 3.58 -14.72 1.55
N ILE A 63 4.37 -13.67 1.31
CA ILE A 63 4.73 -12.68 2.32
C ILE A 63 3.50 -11.86 2.69
N TYR A 64 2.74 -11.40 1.69
CA TYR A 64 1.50 -10.67 1.92
C TYR A 64 0.53 -11.47 2.81
N LYS A 65 0.29 -12.74 2.46
CA LYS A 65 -0.59 -13.64 3.22
C LYS A 65 -0.08 -13.84 4.66
N PHE A 66 1.23 -14.05 4.82
CA PHE A 66 1.84 -14.22 6.14
C PHE A 66 1.67 -12.98 7.03
N VAL A 67 1.99 -11.79 6.51
CA VAL A 67 1.88 -10.53 7.24
C VAL A 67 0.42 -10.25 7.59
N ALA A 68 -0.52 -10.48 6.67
CA ALA A 68 -1.94 -10.32 6.93
C ALA A 68 -2.39 -11.22 8.09
N HIS A 69 -2.06 -12.52 8.06
CA HIS A 69 -2.41 -13.46 9.13
C HIS A 69 -1.77 -13.12 10.47
N ARG A 70 -0.53 -12.63 10.47
CA ARG A 70 0.15 -12.20 11.69
C ARG A 70 -0.47 -10.93 12.26
N GLY A 71 -0.79 -9.96 11.41
CA GLY A 71 -1.31 -8.65 11.79
C GLY A 71 -2.62 -8.75 12.58
N TRP A 72 -3.64 -9.41 12.03
CA TRP A 72 -4.92 -9.51 12.74
C TRP A 72 -4.83 -10.36 14.01
N ARG A 73 -4.02 -11.42 14.03
CA ARG A 73 -3.82 -12.24 15.23
C ARG A 73 -3.12 -11.47 16.34
N HIS A 74 -2.13 -10.65 15.99
CA HIS A 74 -1.47 -9.77 16.93
C HIS A 74 -2.45 -8.74 17.51
N ALA A 75 -3.24 -8.09 16.66
CA ALA A 75 -4.28 -7.15 17.08
C ALA A 75 -5.33 -7.83 17.99
N ALA A 76 -5.81 -9.03 17.63
CA ALA A 76 -6.77 -9.79 18.44
C ALA A 76 -6.22 -10.10 19.84
N LYS A 77 -4.99 -10.60 19.91
CA LYS A 77 -4.32 -10.88 21.18
C LYS A 77 -4.13 -9.61 22.01
N GLY A 78 -3.74 -8.50 21.38
CA GLY A 78 -3.59 -7.20 22.05
C GLY A 78 -4.89 -6.66 22.64
N ASN A 79 -6.03 -7.05 22.07
CA ASN A 79 -7.37 -6.70 22.54
C ASN A 79 -8.00 -7.79 23.45
N GLY A 80 -7.21 -8.75 23.95
CA GLY A 80 -7.68 -9.78 24.88
C GLY A 80 -8.54 -10.90 24.27
N ILE A 81 -8.68 -10.95 22.94
CA ILE A 81 -9.42 -12.00 22.23
C ILE A 81 -8.60 -13.29 22.27
N LYS A 82 -9.19 -14.36 22.80
CA LYS A 82 -8.56 -15.69 22.81
C LYS A 82 -8.91 -16.43 21.52
N ALA A 83 -8.05 -17.38 21.13
CA ALA A 83 -8.27 -18.15 19.90
C ALA A 83 -9.62 -18.89 19.89
N LYS A 84 -10.07 -19.36 21.06
CA LYS A 84 -11.39 -19.98 21.25
C LYS A 84 -12.58 -19.05 21.02
N ASP A 85 -12.36 -17.74 21.07
CA ASP A 85 -13.41 -16.75 20.83
C ASP A 85 -13.60 -16.46 19.34
N LEU A 86 -12.64 -16.88 18.50
CA LEU A 86 -12.70 -16.70 17.05
C LEU A 86 -13.67 -17.71 16.43
N GLY A 87 -14.77 -17.23 15.85
CA GLY A 87 -15.79 -18.07 15.21
C GLY A 87 -17.02 -18.35 16.06
N LEU A 88 -17.06 -17.88 17.31
CA LEU A 88 -18.29 -17.86 18.10
C LEU A 88 -19.19 -16.73 17.57
N GLN A 89 -20.28 -17.08 16.90
CA GLN A 89 -21.38 -16.13 16.70
C GLN A 89 -22.03 -15.91 18.06
N ARG A 90 -21.70 -14.81 18.73
CA ARG A 90 -22.50 -14.36 19.88
C ARG A 90 -23.82 -13.89 19.31
N THR A 91 -24.84 -14.74 19.41
CA THR A 91 -26.22 -14.37 19.13
C THR A 91 -26.61 -13.29 20.13
N TYR A 92 -26.51 -12.02 19.73
CA TYR A 92 -27.16 -10.95 20.47
C TYR A 92 -28.66 -11.14 20.29
N ARG A 93 -29.33 -11.64 21.33
CA ARG A 93 -30.78 -11.52 21.45
C ARG A 93 -31.05 -10.06 21.82
N ILE A 94 -31.59 -9.32 20.86
CA ILE A 94 -32.23 -8.02 21.04
C ILE A 94 -33.64 -8.30 21.56
#